data_AF-A0A5D0H515-F1
#
_entry.id   AF-A0A5D0H515-F1
#
_cell.length_a   1.000
_cell.length_b   1.000
_cell.length_c   1.000
_cell.angle_alpha   90.00
_cell.angle_beta   90.00
_cell.angle_gamma   90.00
#
_symmetry.space_group_name_H-M   'P 1'
#
loop_
_entity.id
_entity.type
_entity.pdbx_description
1 polymer ?
#
loop_
_entity_poly.entity_id
_entity_poly.type
_entity_poly.pdbx_seq_one_letter_code
_entity_poly.pdbx_strand_id
1 'polypeptide(L)' 'MSVLQTLKERSNNTCELCGATNNVSQYTIPPSLNENVDNDLLVCSTCKNQINGNEN' A
#
# COMPACT_ATOMS: atom_id res chain seq x y z
N MET A 1 -16.69 6.76 -0.07
CA MET A 1 -15.27 6.92 -0.45
C MET A 1 -14.61 5.57 -0.24
N SER A 2 -13.91 5.03 -1.24
CA SER A 2 -13.25 3.72 -1.12
C SER A 2 -11.91 3.88 -0.39
N VAL A 3 -11.49 2.86 0.36
CA VAL A 3 -10.19 2.85 1.07
C VAL A 3 -9.04 3.19 0.13
N LEU A 4 -8.96 2.53 -1.03
CA LEU A 4 -8.00 2.84 -2.09
C LEU A 4 -7.94 4.32 -2.48
N GLN A 5 -9.09 5.00 -2.55
CA GLN A 5 -9.13 6.40 -2.95
C GLN A 5 -8.59 7.31 -1.85
N THR A 6 -8.96 7.05 -0.60
CA THR A 6 -8.43 7.77 0.57
C THR A 6 -6.91 7.56 0.70
N LEU A 7 -6.41 6.35 0.45
CA LEU A 7 -4.97 6.06 0.44
C LEU A 7 -4.24 6.83 -0.66
N LYS A 8 -4.82 6.90 -1.87
CA LYS A 8 -4.26 7.69 -2.98
C LYS A 8 -4.24 9.18 -2.67
N GLU A 9 -5.28 9.72 -2.03
CA GLU A 9 -5.31 11.12 -1.63
C GLU A 9 -4.28 11.42 -0.53
N ARG A 10 -4.18 10.56 0.50
CA ARG A 10 -3.21 10.66 1.61
C ARG A 10 -1.77 10.65 1.12
N SER A 11 -1.47 9.76 0.19
CA SER A 11 -0.13 9.52 -0.33
C SER A 11 0.22 10.33 -1.57
N ASN A 12 -0.68 11.20 -2.04
CA ASN A 12 -0.55 11.92 -3.31
C ASN A 12 -0.28 10.98 -4.51
N ASN A 13 -0.93 9.81 -4.52
CA ASN A 13 -0.76 8.75 -5.51
C ASN A 13 0.66 8.13 -5.55
N THR A 14 1.40 8.21 -4.45
CA THR A 14 2.77 7.68 -4.33
C THR A 14 2.83 6.53 -3.32
N CYS A 15 3.85 5.69 -3.43
CA CYS A 15 4.10 4.65 -2.45
C CYS A 15 4.43 5.28 -1.09
N GLU A 16 3.73 4.88 -0.05
CA GLU A 16 3.89 5.46 1.29
C GLU A 16 5.18 5.04 2.00
N LEU A 17 5.86 4.02 1.48
CA LEU A 17 7.12 3.51 2.03
C LEU A 17 8.34 4.12 1.35
N CYS A 18 8.31 4.30 0.02
CA CYS A 18 9.48 4.71 -0.75
C CYS A 18 9.26 5.90 -1.70
N GLY A 19 8.03 6.43 -1.79
CA GLY A 19 7.69 7.54 -2.68
C GLY A 19 7.57 7.18 -4.17
N ALA A 20 7.68 5.89 -4.53
CA ALA A 20 7.54 5.46 -5.92
C ALA A 20 6.12 5.71 -6.45
N THR A 21 6.00 6.30 -7.64
CA THR A 21 4.72 6.56 -8.32
C THR A 21 4.26 5.42 -9.22
N ASN A 22 5.14 4.44 -9.47
CA ASN A 22 4.87 3.33 -10.39
C ASN A 22 4.39 2.08 -9.66
N ASN A 23 3.41 1.38 -10.26
CA ASN A 23 2.83 0.13 -9.77
C ASN A 23 2.38 0.16 -8.30
N VAL A 24 1.79 1.29 -7.88
CA VAL A 24 1.19 1.46 -6.56
C VAL A 24 -0.13 0.69 -6.45
N SER A 25 -0.31 -0.03 -5.34
CA SER A 25 -1.47 -0.87 -5.07
C SER A 25 -1.80 -0.86 -3.58
N GLN A 26 -3.07 -1.06 -3.24
CA GLN A 26 -3.48 -1.22 -1.85
C GLN A 26 -2.92 -2.53 -1.29
N TYR A 27 -2.36 -2.45 -0.09
CA TYR A 27 -1.86 -3.58 0.68
C TYR A 27 -2.40 -3.51 2.10
N THR A 28 -3.25 -4.47 2.44
CA THR A 28 -3.75 -4.68 3.79
C THR A 28 -2.69 -5.39 4.61
N ILE A 29 -2.29 -4.81 5.73
CA ILE A 29 -1.27 -5.40 6.61
C ILE A 29 -1.88 -6.62 7.34
N PRO A 30 -1.34 -7.83 7.17
CA PRO A 30 -1.77 -8.99 7.96
C PRO A 30 -1.45 -8.79 9.45
N PRO A 31 -2.31 -9.25 10.39
CA PRO A 31 -3.44 -10.17 10.22
C PRO A 31 -4.78 -9.49 9.92
N SER A 32 -4.81 -8.20 9.58
CA SER A 32 -6.05 -7.49 9.29
C SER A 32 -6.78 -8.14 8.12
N LEU A 33 -8.03 -8.53 8.34
CA LEU A 33 -8.89 -9.15 7.32
C LEU A 33 -9.79 -8.14 6.61
N ASN A 34 -9.94 -6.96 7.20
CA ASN A 34 -10.82 -5.90 6.70
C ASN A 34 -9.99 -4.78 6.11
N GLU A 35 -10.38 -4.32 4.93
CA GLU A 35 -9.83 -3.13 4.30
C GLU A 35 -10.23 -1.89 5.13
N ASN A 36 -9.25 -1.17 5.67
CA ASN A 36 -9.41 0.04 6.45
C ASN A 36 -8.23 0.99 6.21
N VAL A 37 -8.50 2.29 6.15
CA VAL A 37 -7.48 3.33 5.91
C VAL A 37 -6.31 3.29 6.92
N ASP A 38 -6.57 2.81 8.14
CA ASP A 38 -5.58 2.65 9.21
C ASP A 38 -4.73 1.36 9.05
N ASN A 39 -5.28 0.32 8.42
CA ASN A 39 -4.63 -0.99 8.27
C ASN A 39 -4.15 -1.28 6.84
N ASP A 40 -4.46 -0.39 5.90
CA ASP A 40 -4.05 -0.47 4.51
C ASP A 40 -3.05 0.62 4.17
N LEU A 41 -2.11 0.27 3.30
CA LEU A 41 -1.16 1.20 2.71
C LEU A 41 -1.21 1.17 1.20
N LEU A 42 -0.85 2.30 0.59
CA LEU A 42 -0.52 2.35 -0.82
C LEU A 42 0.96 2.01 -1.01
N VAL A 43 1.23 0.81 -1.53
CA VAL A 43 2.60 0.30 -1.71
C VAL A 43 2.89 -0.05 -3.16
N CYS A 44 4.12 0.20 -3.62
CA CYS A 44 4.56 -0.26 -4.92
C CYS A 44 4.86 -1.77 -4.91
N SER A 45 4.92 -2.40 -6.08
CA SER A 45 5.23 -3.84 -6.21
C SER A 45 6.53 -4.23 -5.51
N THR A 46 7.55 -3.37 -5.55
CA THR A 46 8.82 -3.59 -4.85
C THR A 46 8.59 -3.69 -3.36
N CYS A 47 8.05 -2.65 -2.72
CA CYS A 47 7.82 -2.67 -1.27
C CYS A 47 6.87 -3.79 -0.85
N LYS A 48 5.84 -4.11 -1.66
CA LYS A 48 4.97 -5.26 -1.43
C LYS A 48 5.74 -6.59 -1.41
N ASN A 49 6.66 -6.79 -2.34
CA ASN A 49 7.52 -7.97 -2.35
C ASN A 49 8.45 -8.00 -1.14
N GLN A 50 9.00 -6.86 -0.75
CA GLN A 50 9.87 -6.75 0.42
C GLN A 50 9.15 -7.13 1.71
N ILE A 51 7.95 -6.56 1.93
CA ILE A 51 7.11 -6.86 3.10
C ILE A 51 6.74 -8.35 3.15
N ASN A 52 6.45 -8.95 2.01
CA ASN A 52 6.11 -10.37 1.94
C ASN A 52 7.34 -11.30 2.05
N GLY A 53 8.56 -10.77 2.13
CA GLY A 53 9.78 -11.58 2.13
C GLY A 53 10.02 -12.30 0.80
N ASN A 54 9.47 -11.77 -0.30
CA ASN A 54 9.68 -12.27 -1.66
C ASN A 54 10.92 -11.65 -2.32
N GLU A 55 11.63 -10.76 -1.63
CA GLU A 55 12.95 -10.28 -2.06
C GLU A 55 13.99 -11.37 -1.78
N ASN A 56 14.56 -11.93 -2.85
CA ASN A 56 15.75 -12.79 -2.77
C ASN A 56 17.01 -11.93 -2.90
#